data_AF-A0AAJ1IHH6-F1
#
_entry.id   AF-A0AAJ1IHH6-F1
#
_cell.length_a   1.000
_cell.length_b   1.000
_cell.length_c   1.000
_cell.angle_alpha   90.00
_cell.angle_beta   90.00
_cell.angle_gamma   90.00
#
_symmetry.space_group_name_H-M   'P 1'
#
loop_
_entity.id
_entity.type
_entity.pdbx_description
1 polymer ?
#
loop_
_entity_poly.entity_id
_entity_poly.type
_entity_poly.pdbx_seq_one_letter_code
_entity_poly.pdbx_strand_id
1 'polypeptide(L)'
;MFSNENIIKIKIENKEYSAIAFSDKNCELPSFLLQGEKKPGYIYTNGKLEPWYWEGFSNYNDKKCLYFDPIELYPLSQLASSLRNKAPKLILNLAKALNLCDSKFLDLQNGIISAWRIFFTKDDEVLILPRTLSDIFSSTSSEKVRFNNSNSFIHANILPSFTLIDQMAQLYYFAMTSIKPFEYETIRSNRYKSIDLKLLVQALEVNVDFDLVDKIN
;
A
#
# COMPACT_ATOMS: atom_id res chain seq x y z
N MET A 1 -2.75 14.34 -2.86
CA MET A 1 -1.34 14.18 -3.24
C MET A 1 -0.77 12.99 -2.47
N PHE A 2 -0.54 11.87 -3.16
CA PHE A 2 -0.19 10.58 -2.55
C PHE A 2 1.19 10.67 -1.88
N SER A 3 1.35 10.06 -0.69
CA SER A 3 2.69 9.86 -0.15
C SER A 3 3.39 8.87 -1.08
N ASN A 4 4.22 9.37 -1.99
CA ASN A 4 5.01 8.51 -2.83
C ASN A 4 5.98 7.73 -1.95
N GLU A 5 5.68 6.46 -1.72
CA GLU A 5 6.73 5.46 -1.63
C GLU A 5 7.47 5.52 -2.97
N ASN A 6 8.55 6.28 -3.00
CA ASN A 6 9.37 6.38 -4.19
C ASN A 6 10.22 5.11 -4.25
N ILE A 7 9.92 4.27 -5.24
CA ILE A 7 10.83 3.23 -5.67
C ILE A 7 11.97 3.92 -6.43
N ILE A 8 13.18 3.81 -5.92
CA ILE A 8 14.36 4.49 -6.45
C ILE A 8 15.48 3.48 -6.72
N LYS A 9 16.40 3.87 -7.60
CA LYS A 9 17.66 3.15 -7.80
C LYS A 9 18.73 3.78 -6.91
N ILE A 10 19.50 2.95 -6.22
CA ILE A 10 20.64 3.38 -5.40
C ILE A 10 21.88 2.59 -5.79
N LYS A 11 23.06 3.16 -5.56
CA LYS A 11 24.34 2.50 -5.80
C LYS A 11 25.07 2.32 -4.47
N ILE A 12 25.40 1.08 -4.11
CA ILE A 12 26.17 0.73 -2.91
C ILE A 12 27.34 -0.12 -3.39
N GLU A 13 28.57 0.29 -3.06
CA GLU A 13 29.80 -0.45 -3.44
C GLU A 13 29.86 -0.83 -4.92
N ASN A 14 29.49 0.11 -5.79
CA ASN A 14 29.38 -0.07 -7.24
C ASN A 14 28.33 -1.06 -7.77
N LYS A 15 27.54 -1.72 -6.92
CA LYS A 15 26.36 -2.50 -7.34
C LYS A 15 25.10 -1.63 -7.29
N GLU A 16 24.25 -1.75 -8.31
CA GLU A 16 22.94 -1.11 -8.34
C GLU A 16 21.92 -1.95 -7.58
N TYR A 17 21.11 -1.27 -6.77
CA TYR A 17 20.00 -1.85 -6.02
C TYR A 17 18.73 -1.07 -6.30
N SER A 18 17.59 -1.74 -6.10
CA SER A 18 16.31 -1.03 -5.98
C SER A 18 16.03 -0.76 -4.52
N ALA A 19 15.32 0.32 -4.23
CA ALA A 19 15.03 0.70 -2.87
C ALA A 19 13.66 1.36 -2.70
N ILE A 20 13.03 1.09 -1.57
CA ILE A 20 11.80 1.74 -1.11
C ILE A 20 12.19 2.85 -0.14
N ALA A 21 11.98 4.12 -0.51
CA ALA A 21 12.15 5.24 0.41
C ALA A 21 10.93 5.35 1.34
N PHE A 22 11.15 5.38 2.66
CA PHE A 22 10.05 5.31 3.64
C PHE A 22 10.11 6.38 4.75
N SER A 23 11.27 6.99 5.03
CA SER A 23 11.38 8.06 6.03
C SER A 23 12.47 9.07 5.67
N ASP A 24 12.53 10.18 6.41
CA ASP A 24 13.66 11.12 6.33
C ASP A 24 14.91 10.52 7.00
N LYS A 25 16.10 10.88 6.49
CA LYS A 25 17.39 10.34 6.95
C LYS A 25 17.65 10.51 8.45
N ASN A 26 17.07 11.53 9.08
CA ASN A 26 17.28 11.86 10.49
C ASN A 26 16.35 11.06 11.42
N CYS A 27 15.35 10.35 10.88
CA CYS A 27 14.44 9.57 11.70
C CYS A 27 15.16 8.32 12.24
N GLU A 28 15.19 8.11 13.56
CA GLU A 28 15.81 6.92 14.14
C GLU A 28 15.00 5.67 13.83
N LEU A 29 15.71 4.59 13.46
CA LEU A 29 15.05 3.30 13.27
C LEU A 29 14.80 2.65 14.63
N PRO A 30 13.61 2.08 14.86
CA PRO A 30 13.30 1.38 16.10
C PRO A 30 14.17 0.13 16.26
N SER A 31 15.19 0.22 17.11
CA SER A 31 16.18 -0.86 17.31
C SER A 31 15.54 -2.19 17.68
N PHE A 32 14.46 -2.17 18.46
CA PHE A 32 13.70 -3.37 18.84
C PHE A 32 13.04 -4.10 17.66
N LEU A 33 12.71 -3.41 16.57
CA LEU A 33 12.17 -4.04 15.33
C LEU A 33 13.27 -4.54 14.39
N LEU A 34 14.53 -4.14 14.63
CA LEU A 34 15.70 -4.59 13.87
C LEU A 34 16.37 -5.82 14.50
N GLN A 35 15.92 -6.26 15.67
CA GLN A 35 16.44 -7.44 16.35
C GLN A 35 15.82 -8.73 15.79
N GLY A 36 16.63 -9.80 15.73
CA GLY A 36 16.20 -11.12 15.27
C GLY A 36 16.49 -11.39 13.79
N GLU A 37 15.90 -12.47 13.28
CA GLU A 37 16.10 -12.89 11.89
C GLU A 37 15.30 -12.03 10.92
N LYS A 38 15.92 -11.67 9.79
CA LYS A 38 15.24 -10.97 8.70
C LYS A 38 14.20 -11.89 8.08
N LYS A 39 12.92 -11.57 8.33
CA LYS A 39 11.81 -12.27 7.67
C LYS A 39 11.78 -11.91 6.18
N PRO A 40 11.61 -12.90 5.28
CA PRO A 40 11.42 -12.62 3.87
C PRO A 40 10.03 -12.01 3.62
N GLY A 41 9.90 -11.30 2.51
CA GLY A 41 8.61 -11.09 1.86
C GLY A 41 8.28 -12.26 0.95
N TYR A 42 7.19 -12.16 0.20
CA TYR A 42 6.83 -13.15 -0.81
C TYR A 42 6.42 -12.47 -2.10
N ILE A 43 6.94 -12.96 -3.22
CA ILE A 43 6.45 -12.63 -4.55
C ILE A 43 5.49 -13.73 -4.98
N TYR A 44 4.29 -13.34 -5.39
CA TYR A 44 3.30 -14.23 -5.97
C TYR A 44 3.38 -14.20 -7.50
N THR A 45 3.72 -15.35 -8.08
CA THR A 45 3.83 -15.54 -9.53
C THR A 45 3.17 -16.86 -9.91
N ASN A 46 2.22 -16.82 -10.84
CA ASN A 46 1.58 -18.01 -11.44
C ASN A 46 1.11 -19.09 -10.43
N GLY A 47 0.52 -18.67 -9.31
CA GLY A 47 -0.04 -19.60 -8.32
C GLY A 47 0.95 -20.07 -7.24
N LYS A 48 2.17 -19.53 -7.20
CA LYS A 48 3.19 -19.87 -6.21
C LYS A 48 3.65 -18.63 -5.46
N LEU A 49 4.04 -18.83 -4.20
CA LEU A 49 4.76 -17.84 -3.40
C LEU A 49 6.24 -18.18 -3.38
N GLU A 50 7.07 -17.25 -3.81
CA GLU A 50 8.52 -17.35 -3.75
C GLU A 50 9.06 -16.38 -2.69
N PRO A 51 9.94 -16.84 -1.78
CA PRO A 51 10.55 -15.96 -0.79
C PRO A 51 11.33 -14.84 -1.48
N TRP A 52 11.10 -13.61 -1.03
CA TRP A 52 11.83 -12.43 -1.46
C TRP A 52 12.63 -11.86 -0.29
N TYR A 53 13.93 -11.65 -0.51
CA TYR A 53 14.84 -11.17 0.50
C TYR A 53 15.25 -9.72 0.24
N TRP A 54 15.57 -9.03 1.33
CA TRP A 54 16.03 -7.64 1.32
C TRP A 54 17.38 -7.53 2.04
N GLU A 55 18.21 -6.62 1.56
CA GLU A 55 19.61 -6.51 1.95
C GLU A 55 19.80 -5.68 3.21
N GLY A 56 19.07 -4.57 3.33
CA GLY A 56 19.18 -3.75 4.52
C GLY A 56 18.54 -2.38 4.38
N PHE A 57 18.94 -1.50 5.30
CA PHE A 57 18.59 -0.09 5.28
C PHE A 57 19.80 0.74 4.90
N SER A 58 19.59 1.79 4.12
CA SER A 58 20.61 2.76 3.76
C SER A 58 20.03 4.18 3.71
N ASN A 59 20.90 5.18 3.77
CA ASN A 59 20.54 6.56 3.55
C ASN A 59 20.87 6.94 2.10
N TYR A 60 19.91 7.51 1.37
CA TYR A 60 20.11 7.99 0.02
C TYR A 60 19.24 9.23 -0.24
N ASN A 61 19.84 10.31 -0.77
CA ASN A 61 19.18 11.60 -1.04
C ASN A 61 18.26 12.07 0.10
N ASP A 62 18.80 12.17 1.31
CA ASP A 62 18.09 12.58 2.54
C ASP A 62 16.92 11.70 2.97
N LYS A 63 16.80 10.48 2.41
CA LYS A 63 15.80 9.48 2.79
C LYS A 63 16.43 8.22 3.35
N LYS A 64 15.73 7.59 4.29
CA LYS A 64 15.96 6.18 4.65
C LYS A 64 15.26 5.29 3.66
N CYS A 65 16.02 4.29 3.21
CA CYS A 65 15.60 3.40 2.15
C CYS A 65 15.82 1.95 2.58
N LEU A 66 14.84 1.10 2.34
CA LEU A 66 15.00 -0.36 2.36
C LEU A 66 15.53 -0.76 0.97
N TYR A 67 16.67 -1.43 0.88
CA TYR A 67 17.27 -1.80 -0.41
C TYR A 67 17.38 -3.31 -0.59
N PHE A 68 17.35 -3.73 -1.86
CA PHE A 68 17.24 -5.11 -2.31
C PHE A 68 17.68 -5.23 -3.77
N ASP A 69 17.86 -6.47 -4.23
CA ASP A 69 18.28 -6.75 -5.61
C ASP A 69 17.35 -6.08 -6.64
N PRO A 70 17.87 -5.69 -7.82
CA PRO A 70 17.09 -4.94 -8.79
C PRO A 70 15.76 -5.60 -9.20
N ILE A 71 14.65 -4.95 -8.84
CA ILE A 71 13.30 -5.31 -9.28
C ILE A 71 12.49 -4.02 -9.45
N GLU A 72 11.67 -3.98 -10.50
CA GLU A 72 10.79 -2.85 -10.78
C GLU A 72 9.49 -3.02 -10.01
N LEU A 73 9.29 -2.15 -9.01
CA LEU A 73 8.13 -2.18 -8.13
C LEU A 73 7.23 -0.97 -8.35
N TYR A 74 5.94 -1.18 -8.13
CA TYR A 74 4.90 -0.18 -8.17
C TYR A 74 4.13 -0.25 -6.84
N PRO A 75 4.07 0.84 -6.06
CA PRO A 75 3.31 0.84 -4.81
C PRO A 75 1.81 0.70 -5.04
N LEU A 76 1.08 0.28 -4.03
CA LEU A 76 -0.38 0.11 -4.08
C LEU A 76 -1.12 1.35 -4.60
N SER A 77 -0.61 2.55 -4.31
CA SER A 77 -1.16 3.82 -4.77
C SER A 77 -1.26 3.93 -6.30
N GLN A 78 -0.45 3.18 -7.06
CA GLN A 78 -0.51 3.15 -8.52
C GLN A 78 -1.77 2.49 -9.07
N LEU A 79 -2.53 1.74 -8.26
CA LEU A 79 -3.86 1.24 -8.66
C LEU A 79 -4.83 2.38 -9.01
N ALA A 80 -4.69 3.54 -8.37
CA ALA A 80 -5.50 4.72 -8.65
C ALA A 80 -5.05 5.48 -9.90
N SER A 81 -3.96 5.07 -10.57
CA SER A 81 -3.37 5.77 -11.72
C SER A 81 -2.89 4.78 -12.79
N SER A 82 -1.58 4.53 -12.85
CA SER A 82 -0.93 3.80 -13.96
C SER A 82 -1.33 2.32 -14.05
N LEU A 83 -1.74 1.71 -12.95
CA LEU A 83 -2.16 0.30 -12.89
C LEU A 83 -3.69 0.13 -12.90
N ARG A 84 -4.46 1.20 -13.11
CA ARG A 84 -5.94 1.17 -13.02
C ARG A 84 -6.58 0.11 -13.93
N ASN A 85 -6.11 0.01 -15.17
CA ASN A 85 -6.61 -0.98 -16.14
C ASN A 85 -6.29 -2.44 -15.76
N LYS A 86 -5.27 -2.65 -14.93
CA LYS A 86 -4.82 -3.96 -14.44
C LYS A 86 -5.38 -4.31 -13.06
N ALA A 87 -6.05 -3.36 -12.40
CA ALA A 87 -6.52 -3.51 -11.02
C ALA A 87 -7.33 -4.79 -10.75
N PRO A 88 -8.30 -5.22 -11.60
CA PRO A 88 -9.02 -6.49 -11.34
C PRO A 88 -8.08 -7.69 -11.23
N LYS A 89 -7.09 -7.79 -12.14
CA LYS A 89 -6.12 -8.90 -12.17
C LYS A 89 -5.17 -8.82 -10.96
N LEU A 90 -4.64 -7.65 -10.66
CA LEU A 90 -3.68 -7.45 -9.56
C LEU A 90 -4.32 -7.71 -8.20
N ILE A 91 -5.55 -7.25 -7.99
CA ILE A 91 -6.29 -7.49 -6.74
C ILE A 91 -6.65 -8.97 -6.59
N LEU A 92 -7.03 -9.65 -7.69
CA LEU A 92 -7.23 -11.10 -7.68
C LEU A 92 -5.94 -11.86 -7.35
N ASN A 93 -4.81 -11.45 -7.94
CA ASN A 93 -3.50 -12.04 -7.64
C ASN A 93 -3.10 -11.81 -6.18
N LEU A 94 -3.37 -10.61 -5.63
CA LEU A 94 -3.17 -10.33 -4.22
C LEU A 94 -4.03 -11.27 -3.37
N ALA A 95 -5.34 -11.39 -3.62
CA ALA A 95 -6.21 -12.29 -2.88
C ALA A 95 -5.74 -13.76 -2.92
N LYS A 96 -5.24 -14.22 -4.07
CA LYS A 96 -4.64 -15.56 -4.19
C LYS A 96 -3.34 -15.69 -3.40
N ALA A 97 -2.47 -14.69 -3.46
CA ALA A 97 -1.23 -14.65 -2.69
C ALA A 97 -1.51 -14.74 -1.18
N LEU A 98 -2.48 -13.96 -0.69
CA LEU A 98 -2.89 -13.97 0.72
C LEU A 98 -3.41 -15.34 1.16
N ASN A 99 -4.19 -16.03 0.33
CA ASN A 99 -4.66 -17.38 0.65
C ASN A 99 -3.53 -18.42 0.77
N LEU A 100 -2.35 -18.15 0.19
CA LEU A 100 -1.19 -19.04 0.26
C LEU A 100 -0.22 -18.67 1.38
N CYS A 101 -0.31 -17.45 1.94
CA CYS A 101 0.55 -17.03 3.03
C CYS A 101 0.19 -17.74 4.34
N ASP A 102 1.20 -17.99 5.17
CA ASP A 102 0.95 -18.52 6.52
C ASP A 102 0.30 -17.47 7.43
N SER A 103 -0.45 -17.94 8.43
CA SER A 103 -1.17 -17.05 9.35
C SER A 103 -0.27 -16.17 10.21
N LYS A 104 0.96 -16.59 10.51
CA LYS A 104 1.93 -15.77 11.27
C LYS A 104 2.49 -14.64 10.42
N PHE A 105 2.65 -14.86 9.12
CA PHE A 105 3.03 -13.81 8.16
C PHE A 105 1.89 -12.81 7.96
N LEU A 106 0.65 -13.29 7.90
CA LEU A 106 -0.51 -12.42 7.65
C LEU A 106 -0.92 -11.58 8.84
N ASP A 107 -0.65 -12.00 10.09
CA ASP A 107 -1.01 -11.32 11.36
C ASP A 107 -1.50 -9.85 11.19
N LEU A 108 -2.81 -9.72 10.99
CA LEU A 108 -3.47 -8.52 10.48
C LEU A 108 -3.73 -7.53 11.62
N GLN A 109 -3.02 -6.40 11.62
CA GLN A 109 -3.37 -5.29 12.50
C GLN A 109 -4.66 -4.62 11.99
N ASN A 110 -5.66 -4.50 12.85
CA ASN A 110 -6.94 -3.85 12.55
C ASN A 110 -7.69 -4.46 11.36
N GLY A 111 -7.49 -5.75 11.09
CA GLY A 111 -8.19 -6.49 10.04
C GLY A 111 -7.70 -6.22 8.62
N ILE A 112 -6.67 -5.41 8.41
CA ILE A 112 -6.17 -5.07 7.07
C ILE A 112 -4.71 -5.45 6.88
N ILE A 113 -4.30 -5.52 5.62
CA ILE A 113 -2.90 -5.50 5.20
C ILE A 113 -2.55 -4.06 4.84
N SER A 114 -1.59 -3.47 5.53
CA SER A 114 -1.14 -2.12 5.22
C SER A 114 -0.69 -2.00 3.77
N ALA A 115 -0.97 -0.86 3.13
CA ALA A 115 -0.51 -0.55 1.78
C ALA A 115 1.02 -0.64 1.65
N TRP A 116 1.76 -0.34 2.73
CA TRP A 116 3.20 -0.53 2.83
C TRP A 116 3.69 -1.94 2.58
N ARG A 117 2.80 -2.92 2.72
CA ARG A 117 3.14 -4.32 2.47
C ARG A 117 2.90 -4.73 1.04
N ILE A 118 2.26 -3.92 0.20
CA ILE A 118 1.75 -4.37 -1.10
C ILE A 118 2.43 -3.58 -2.23
N PHE A 119 3.21 -4.30 -3.01
CA PHE A 119 3.81 -3.79 -4.25
C PHE A 119 3.44 -4.70 -5.42
N PHE A 120 3.37 -4.10 -6.60
CA PHE A 120 3.16 -4.81 -7.86
C PHE A 120 4.44 -4.76 -8.69
N THR A 121 4.65 -5.75 -9.55
CA THR A 121 5.76 -5.73 -10.54
C THR A 121 5.22 -5.40 -11.93
N LYS A 122 6.12 -5.09 -12.86
CA LYS A 122 5.77 -4.86 -14.27
C LYS A 122 5.08 -6.08 -14.93
N ASP A 123 5.35 -7.27 -14.40
CA ASP A 123 4.92 -8.57 -14.90
C ASP A 123 3.60 -9.05 -14.24
N ASP A 124 2.87 -8.12 -13.61
CA ASP A 124 1.59 -8.34 -12.90
C ASP A 124 1.69 -9.28 -11.68
N GLU A 125 2.88 -9.38 -11.10
CA GLU A 125 3.14 -10.11 -9.86
C GLU A 125 2.85 -9.24 -8.64
N VAL A 126 2.71 -9.88 -7.48
CA VAL A 126 2.43 -9.20 -6.22
C VAL A 126 3.54 -9.51 -5.23
N LEU A 127 4.26 -8.48 -4.79
CA LEU A 127 5.18 -8.55 -3.67
C LEU A 127 4.44 -8.18 -2.39
N ILE A 128 4.48 -9.06 -1.40
CA ILE A 128 3.98 -8.83 -0.06
C ILE A 128 5.15 -8.73 0.92
N LEU A 129 5.33 -7.59 1.57
CA LEU A 129 6.36 -7.42 2.59
C LEU A 129 5.94 -8.08 3.93
N PRO A 130 6.91 -8.56 4.73
CA PRO A 130 6.64 -8.99 6.10
C PRO A 130 6.14 -7.80 6.94
N ARG A 131 5.29 -8.11 7.93
CA ARG A 131 4.73 -7.12 8.85
C ARG A 131 5.79 -6.27 9.53
N THR A 132 6.93 -6.83 9.90
CA THR A 132 8.03 -6.11 10.57
C THR A 132 8.51 -4.89 9.77
N LEU A 133 8.57 -4.98 8.44
CA LEU A 133 8.94 -3.83 7.60
C LEU A 133 7.84 -2.76 7.60
N SER A 134 6.58 -3.15 7.55
CA SER A 134 5.46 -2.21 7.68
C SER A 134 5.43 -1.52 9.04
N ASP A 135 5.76 -2.23 10.12
CA ASP A 135 5.83 -1.67 11.46
C ASP A 135 6.96 -0.63 11.55
N ILE A 136 8.13 -0.90 10.94
CA ILE A 136 9.24 0.07 10.83
C ILE A 136 8.83 1.30 10.02
N PHE A 137 8.14 1.10 8.88
CA PHE A 137 7.68 2.22 8.05
C PHE A 137 6.66 3.07 8.81
N SER A 138 5.75 2.43 9.55
CA SER A 138 4.72 3.10 10.35
C SER A 138 5.30 3.93 11.49
N SER A 139 6.26 3.39 12.24
CA SER A 139 6.85 4.05 13.40
C SER A 139 7.68 5.28 13.04
N THR A 140 8.20 5.34 11.82
CA THR A 140 9.05 6.43 11.31
C THR A 140 8.29 7.46 10.47
N SER A 141 7.01 7.20 10.21
CA SER A 141 6.16 8.04 9.37
C SER A 141 5.41 9.11 10.17
N SER A 142 4.97 10.17 9.49
CA SER A 142 4.02 11.12 10.06
C SER A 142 2.61 10.51 10.14
N GLU A 143 1.73 11.11 10.93
CA GLU A 143 0.34 10.66 11.06
C GLU A 143 -0.41 10.67 9.73
N LYS A 144 -0.21 11.71 8.91
CA LYS A 144 -0.79 11.80 7.57
C LYS A 144 -0.37 10.63 6.67
N VAL A 145 0.90 10.21 6.75
CA VAL A 145 1.41 9.08 5.97
C VAL A 145 0.87 7.77 6.51
N ARG A 146 0.83 7.57 7.84
CA ARG A 146 0.16 6.41 8.45
C ARG A 146 -1.31 6.30 8.05
N PHE A 147 -2.01 7.42 8.04
CA PHE A 147 -3.41 7.47 7.62
C PHE A 147 -3.58 6.99 6.17
N ASN A 148 -2.72 7.46 5.27
CA ASN A 148 -2.77 7.10 3.86
C ASN A 148 -2.45 5.62 3.58
N ASN A 149 -1.55 5.02 4.35
CA ASN A 149 -1.09 3.64 4.12
C ASN A 149 -1.78 2.59 4.98
N SER A 150 -2.66 3.01 5.89
CA SER A 150 -3.37 2.10 6.80
C SER A 150 -4.77 2.60 7.11
N ASN A 151 -4.91 3.69 7.89
CA ASN A 151 -6.19 4.04 8.53
C ASN A 151 -7.33 4.37 7.55
N SER A 152 -7.01 4.83 6.34
CA SER A 152 -7.97 5.12 5.27
C SER A 152 -8.64 3.88 4.64
N PHE A 153 -8.20 2.68 5.03
CA PHE A 153 -8.79 1.38 4.66
C PHE A 153 -9.40 0.64 5.86
N ILE A 154 -9.23 1.13 7.09
CA ILE A 154 -9.75 0.45 8.29
C ILE A 154 -11.27 0.65 8.36
N HIS A 155 -12.01 -0.44 8.22
CA HIS A 155 -13.45 -0.47 8.41
C HIS A 155 -13.76 -0.95 9.83
N ALA A 156 -14.31 -0.08 10.68
CA ALA A 156 -14.71 -0.49 12.02
C ALA A 156 -15.91 -1.46 12.00
N ASN A 157 -15.97 -2.38 12.96
CA ASN A 157 -17.09 -3.30 13.18
C ASN A 157 -17.33 -4.37 12.09
N ILE A 158 -16.31 -4.68 11.29
CA ILE A 158 -16.34 -5.88 10.44
C ILE A 158 -15.99 -7.12 11.24
N LEU A 159 -16.72 -8.21 11.00
CA LEU A 159 -16.38 -9.53 11.52
C LEU A 159 -15.00 -9.96 11.02
N PRO A 160 -14.06 -10.39 11.88
CA PRO A 160 -12.67 -10.69 11.50
C PRO A 160 -12.51 -11.60 10.27
N SER A 161 -13.40 -12.59 10.10
CA SER A 161 -13.37 -13.51 8.96
C SER A 161 -13.66 -12.87 7.59
N PHE A 162 -14.18 -11.63 7.57
CA PHE A 162 -14.56 -10.92 6.35
C PHE A 162 -13.67 -9.72 6.03
N THR A 163 -12.70 -9.38 6.89
CA THR A 163 -11.95 -8.12 6.75
C THR A 163 -11.09 -8.07 5.48
N LEU A 164 -10.46 -9.18 5.09
CA LEU A 164 -9.69 -9.23 3.85
C LEU A 164 -10.58 -9.16 2.61
N ILE A 165 -11.76 -9.78 2.64
CA ILE A 165 -12.74 -9.71 1.54
C ILE A 165 -13.21 -8.25 1.37
N ASP A 166 -13.54 -7.59 2.47
CA ASP A 166 -13.88 -6.17 2.48
C ASP A 166 -12.72 -5.32 1.93
N GLN A 167 -11.49 -5.58 2.37
CA GLN A 167 -10.32 -4.87 1.87
C GLN A 167 -10.12 -5.06 0.36
N MET A 168 -10.35 -6.26 -0.20
CA MET A 168 -10.24 -6.45 -1.66
C MET A 168 -11.27 -5.60 -2.41
N ALA A 169 -12.50 -5.50 -1.90
CA ALA A 169 -13.53 -4.63 -2.47
C ALA A 169 -13.14 -3.14 -2.36
N GLN A 170 -12.58 -2.73 -1.22
CA GLN A 170 -12.06 -1.39 -1.01
C GLN A 170 -10.92 -1.02 -1.97
N LEU A 171 -9.99 -1.95 -2.24
CA LEU A 171 -8.92 -1.72 -3.21
C LEU A 171 -9.46 -1.55 -4.62
N TYR A 172 -10.50 -2.31 -4.97
CA TYR A 172 -11.17 -2.16 -6.26
C TYR A 172 -11.87 -0.81 -6.37
N TYR A 173 -12.59 -0.40 -5.32
CA TYR A 173 -13.16 0.95 -5.21
C TYR A 173 -12.09 2.04 -5.37
N PHE A 174 -10.95 1.89 -4.69
CA PHE A 174 -9.85 2.84 -4.78
C PHE A 174 -9.27 2.94 -6.20
N ALA A 175 -9.12 1.81 -6.90
CA ALA A 175 -8.67 1.80 -8.28
C ALA A 175 -9.63 2.55 -9.22
N MET A 176 -10.94 2.37 -9.04
CA MET A 176 -11.97 2.98 -9.88
C MET A 176 -12.16 4.47 -9.61
N THR A 177 -12.08 4.88 -8.35
CA THR A 177 -12.42 6.25 -7.93
C THR A 177 -11.21 7.15 -7.71
N SER A 178 -10.01 6.57 -7.61
CA SER A 178 -8.79 7.24 -7.11
C SER A 178 -8.90 7.81 -5.69
N ILE A 179 -9.98 7.50 -4.97
CA ILE A 179 -10.28 7.98 -3.62
C ILE A 179 -10.29 6.77 -2.69
N LYS A 180 -9.57 6.86 -1.56
CA LYS A 180 -9.57 5.77 -0.59
C LYS A 180 -10.96 5.66 0.05
N PRO A 181 -11.44 4.45 0.37
CA PRO A 181 -12.81 4.24 0.85
C PRO A 181 -13.20 5.16 2.01
N PHE A 182 -12.26 5.41 2.93
CA PHE A 182 -12.48 6.22 4.12
C PHE A 182 -11.55 7.43 4.18
N GLU A 183 -11.20 8.02 3.04
CA GLU A 183 -10.39 9.24 2.97
C GLU A 183 -11.02 10.39 3.78
N TYR A 184 -12.32 10.60 3.61
CA TYR A 184 -13.07 11.70 4.23
C TYR A 184 -13.60 11.35 5.62
N GLU A 185 -13.49 12.30 6.55
CA GLU A 185 -13.99 12.15 7.91
C GLU A 185 -15.51 11.94 7.95
N THR A 186 -16.26 12.61 7.08
CA THR A 186 -17.72 12.45 6.96
C THR A 186 -18.13 11.00 6.70
N ILE A 187 -17.34 10.24 5.93
CA ILE A 187 -17.58 8.82 5.68
C ILE A 187 -17.31 7.99 6.95
N ARG A 188 -16.19 8.25 7.64
CA ARG A 188 -15.83 7.57 8.88
C ARG A 188 -16.89 7.79 9.97
N SER A 189 -17.38 9.02 10.09
CA SER A 189 -18.46 9.41 11.01
C SER A 189 -19.83 8.85 10.60
N ASN A 190 -20.04 8.57 9.31
CA ASN A 190 -21.27 7.94 8.79
C ASN A 190 -21.17 6.41 8.70
N ARG A 191 -20.60 5.78 9.73
CA ARG A 191 -20.50 4.31 9.86
C ARG A 191 -19.78 3.64 8.68
N TYR A 192 -18.76 4.29 8.11
CA TYR A 192 -17.89 3.69 7.10
C TYR A 192 -18.62 3.22 5.83
N LYS A 193 -19.74 3.87 5.49
CA LYS A 193 -20.43 3.62 4.22
C LYS A 193 -19.67 4.31 3.08
N SER A 194 -19.06 3.52 2.20
CA SER A 194 -18.41 4.04 0.99
C SER A 194 -19.40 4.84 0.12
N ILE A 195 -18.87 5.78 -0.68
CA ILE A 195 -19.68 6.56 -1.63
C ILE A 195 -20.21 5.61 -2.71
N ASP A 196 -21.50 5.72 -3.03
CA ASP A 196 -22.10 4.94 -4.13
C ASP A 196 -21.44 5.35 -5.46
N LEU A 197 -20.96 4.36 -6.22
CA LEU A 197 -20.37 4.58 -7.54
C LEU A 197 -21.34 5.29 -8.49
N LYS A 198 -22.65 5.06 -8.35
CA LYS A 198 -23.66 5.78 -9.15
C LYS A 198 -23.62 7.29 -8.90
N LEU A 199 -23.45 7.70 -7.65
CA LEU A 199 -23.34 9.12 -7.29
C LEU A 199 -22.03 9.73 -7.82
N LEU A 200 -20.94 8.96 -7.80
CA LEU A 200 -19.67 9.39 -8.37
C LEU A 200 -19.76 9.58 -9.89
N VAL A 201 -20.37 8.62 -10.60
CA VAL A 201 -20.58 8.70 -12.05
C VAL A 201 -21.47 9.88 -12.41
N GLN A 202 -22.57 10.08 -11.68
CA GLN A 202 -23.44 11.25 -11.87
C GLN A 202 -22.69 12.57 -11.65
N ALA A 203 -21.84 12.67 -10.62
CA ALA A 203 -21.03 13.86 -10.39
C ALA A 203 -19.99 14.11 -11.49
N LEU A 204 -19.49 13.06 -12.15
CA LEU A 204 -18.58 13.16 -13.30
C LEU A 204 -19.33 13.53 -14.59
N GLU A 205 -20.56 13.03 -14.78
CA GLU A 205 -21.43 13.37 -15.91
C GLU A 205 -21.95 14.82 -15.83
N VAL A 206 -22.15 15.34 -14.61
CA VAL A 206 -22.55 16.73 -14.37
C VAL A 206 -21.35 17.70 -14.52
N ASN A 207 -20.10 17.23 -14.34
CA ASN A 207 -18.88 18.04 -14.50
C ASN A 207 -18.25 17.94 -15.89
N VAL A 208 -19.04 18.20 -16.94
CA VAL A 208 -18.50 18.64 -18.25
C VAL A 208 -18.16 20.14 -18.22
N ASP A 209 -18.23 20.81 -17.07
CA ASP A 209 -17.71 22.17 -16.88
C ASP A 209 -16.92 22.27 -15.56
N PHE A 210 -15.59 22.30 -15.65
CA PHE A 210 -14.67 22.36 -14.50
C PHE A 210 -14.47 23.80 -13.95
N ASP A 211 -15.49 24.66 -14.02
CA ASP A 211 -15.40 26.08 -13.64
C ASP A 211 -16.13 26.45 -12.32
N LEU A 212 -16.49 25.47 -11.48
CA LEU A 212 -17.32 25.75 -10.29
C LEU A 212 -16.76 25.32 -8.93
N VAL A 213 -15.44 25.14 -8.79
CA VAL A 213 -14.83 24.92 -7.46
C VAL A 213 -14.44 26.23 -6.74
N ASP A 214 -14.46 27.39 -7.41
CA ASP A 214 -14.16 28.70 -6.79
C ASP A 214 -15.40 29.47 -6.28
N LYS A 215 -16.58 28.85 -6.20
CA LYS A 215 -17.81 29.56 -5.77
C LYS A 215 -18.70 28.80 -4.80
N ILE A 216 -18.13 28.16 -3.79
CA ILE A 216 -18.89 27.87 -2.56
C ILE A 216 -18.01 28.21 -1.35
N ASN A 217 -18.35 29.36 -0.76
CA ASN A 217 -17.85 30.03 0.46
C ASN A 217 -17.14 29.19 1.52
#